data_AF-A0A554VG98-F1
#
_entry.id   AF-A0A554VG98-F1
#
_cell.length_a   1.000
_cell.length_b   1.000
_cell.length_c   1.000
_cell.angle_alpha   90.00
_cell.angle_beta   90.00
_cell.angle_gamma   90.00
#
_symmetry.space_group_name_H-M   'P 1'
#
loop_
_entity.id
_entity.type
_entity.pdbx_description
1 polymer ?
#
loop_
_entity_poly.entity_id
_entity_poly.type
_entity_poly.pdbx_seq_one_letter_code
_entity_poly.pdbx_strand_id
1 'polypeptide(L)' 'MIKNILKVEGVAVLKRKHQQSIHGGSYDCQNVARKCVDDSDCCSGICGVERIINGRPIQLSVCAF' A
#
# COMPACT_ATOMS: atom_id res chain seq x y z
N MET A 1 14.58 -17.25 -27.45
CA MET A 1 13.90 -18.39 -26.79
C MET A 1 13.12 -18.01 -25.51
N ILE A 2 12.57 -16.78 -25.39
CA ILE A 2 11.71 -16.38 -24.25
C ILE A 2 10.21 -16.43 -24.58
N LYS A 3 9.86 -16.42 -25.88
CA LYS A 3 8.47 -16.34 -26.36
C LYS A 3 7.60 -17.56 -25.99
N ASN A 4 8.21 -18.70 -25.63
CA ASN A 4 7.48 -19.92 -25.25
C ASN A 4 7.27 -20.08 -23.74
N ILE A 5 7.89 -19.23 -22.92
CA ILE A 5 7.74 -19.27 -21.45
C ILE A 5 6.53 -18.42 -21.01
N LEU A 6 6.34 -17.29 -21.68
CA LEU A 6 5.21 -16.42 -21.45
C LEU A 6 4.13 -16.76 -22.49
N LYS A 7 3.05 -17.45 -22.08
CA LYS A 7 1.83 -17.58 -22.89
C LYS A 7 1.25 -16.17 -23.13
N VAL A 8 1.76 -15.49 -24.15
CA VAL A 8 1.33 -14.12 -24.54
C VAL A 8 0.13 -14.13 -25.47
N GLU A 9 -0.30 -15.31 -25.95
CA GLU A 9 -1.57 -15.48 -26.67
C GLU A 9 -2.73 -15.28 -25.69
N GLY A 10 -3.39 -14.13 -25.78
CA GLY A 10 -4.47 -13.71 -24.88
C GLY A 10 -4.11 -12.57 -23.92
N VAL A 11 -2.87 -12.09 -23.93
CA VAL A 11 -2.48 -10.92 -23.13
C VAL A 11 -2.97 -9.65 -23.84
N ALA A 12 -4.09 -9.10 -23.36
CA ALA A 12 -4.52 -7.78 -23.75
C ALA A 12 -3.48 -6.76 -23.24
N VAL A 13 -2.81 -6.06 -24.16
CA VAL A 13 -1.96 -4.93 -23.80
C VAL A 13 -2.89 -3.84 -23.26
N LEU A 14 -2.97 -3.74 -21.94
CA LEU A 14 -3.63 -2.62 -21.28
C LEU A 14 -2.86 -1.37 -21.71
N LYS A 15 -3.49 -0.52 -22.54
CA LYS A 15 -2.94 0.80 -22.91
C LYS A 15 -2.40 1.47 -21.65
N ARG A 16 -1.26 2.17 -21.77
CA ARG A 16 -0.69 3.07 -20.74
C ARG A 16 -1.72 4.12 -20.30
N LYS A 17 -2.73 3.72 -19.57
CA LYS A 17 -3.36 4.50 -18.53
C LYS A 17 -2.74 3.98 -17.25
N HIS A 18 -2.44 4.92 -16.37
CA HIS A 18 -1.87 4.72 -15.05
C HIS A 18 -2.27 3.35 -14.52
N GLN A 19 -1.28 2.47 -14.29
CA GLN A 19 -1.51 1.13 -13.76
C GLN A 19 -2.28 1.29 -12.46
N GLN A 20 -3.60 1.20 -12.52
CA GLN A 20 -4.43 1.06 -11.34
C GLN A 20 -4.12 -0.35 -10.89
N SER A 21 -3.21 -0.45 -9.93
CA SER A 21 -2.97 -1.68 -9.22
C SER A 21 -4.34 -2.22 -8.80
N ILE A 22 -4.60 -3.47 -9.14
CA ILE A 22 -5.78 -4.21 -8.69
C ILE A 22 -5.63 -4.49 -7.18
N HIS A 23 -5.53 -3.43 -6.36
CA HIS A 23 -5.37 -3.37 -4.89
C HIS A 23 -3.98 -2.94 -4.35
N GLY A 24 -3.22 -2.11 -5.07
CA GLY A 24 -1.88 -1.64 -4.64
C GLY A 24 -1.73 -0.13 -4.59
N GLY A 25 -2.83 0.60 -4.42
CA GLY A 25 -2.87 2.05 -4.30
C GLY A 25 -4.19 2.39 -3.65
N SER A 26 -4.13 2.84 -2.40
CA SER A 26 -5.29 3.40 -1.75
C SER A 26 -5.53 4.76 -2.42
N TYR A 27 -6.50 4.81 -3.34
CA TYR A 27 -7.00 6.07 -3.89
C TYR A 27 -7.72 6.91 -2.82
N ASP A 28 -7.84 6.37 -1.62
CA ASP A 28 -8.55 6.92 -0.47
C ASP A 28 -7.67 6.74 0.78
N CYS A 29 -7.92 7.52 1.81
CA CYS A 29 -7.18 7.42 3.06
C CYS A 29 -7.46 6.04 3.73
N GLN A 30 -6.56 5.59 4.60
CA GLN A 30 -6.65 4.30 5.27
C GLN A 30 -7.33 4.44 6.64
N ASN A 31 -8.35 3.62 6.88
CA ASN A 31 -9.11 3.51 8.14
C ASN A 31 -8.72 2.29 8.99
N VAL A 32 -7.58 1.65 8.69
CA VAL A 32 -7.15 0.39 9.33
C VAL A 32 -5.66 0.41 9.67
N ALA A 33 -5.22 -0.46 10.60
CA ALA A 33 -3.84 -0.59 11.10
C ALA A 33 -2.86 -1.07 10.04
N ARG A 34 -2.62 -0.20 9.06
CA ARG A 34 -1.72 -0.40 7.94
C ARG A 34 -0.61 0.62 7.96
N LYS A 35 0.47 0.24 7.30
CA LYS A 35 1.63 1.09 7.10
C LYS A 35 1.22 2.37 6.37
N CYS A 36 1.67 3.49 6.91
CA CYS A 36 1.53 4.81 6.32
C CYS A 36 2.93 5.44 6.14
N VAL A 37 3.02 6.37 5.22
CA VAL A 37 4.21 7.18 4.95
C VAL A 37 3.96 8.62 5.39
N ASP A 38 2.75 9.14 5.16
CA ASP A 38 2.33 10.47 5.60
C ASP A 38 0.92 10.49 6.21
N ASP A 39 0.55 11.59 6.87
CA ASP A 39 -0.73 11.74 7.57
C ASP A 39 -1.96 11.64 6.67
N SER A 40 -1.85 12.04 5.40
CA SER A 40 -2.91 11.93 4.38
C SER A 40 -3.15 10.50 3.91
N ASP A 41 -2.20 9.58 4.17
CA ASP A 41 -2.45 8.15 3.98
C ASP A 41 -3.48 7.62 4.99
N CYS A 42 -3.77 8.36 6.07
CA CYS A 42 -4.64 7.93 7.17
C CYS A 42 -5.89 8.80 7.24
N CYS A 43 -7.07 8.20 7.32
CA CYS A 43 -8.31 9.00 7.38
C CYS A 43 -8.48 9.77 8.69
N SER A 44 -7.78 9.34 9.74
CA SER A 44 -7.66 10.08 10.99
C SER A 44 -6.75 11.31 10.86
N GLY A 45 -5.99 11.42 9.77
CA GLY A 45 -4.97 12.46 9.57
C GLY A 45 -3.73 12.27 10.43
N ILE A 46 -3.50 11.07 10.98
CA ILE A 46 -2.38 10.78 11.86
C ILE A 46 -1.69 9.48 11.44
N CYS A 47 -0.47 9.61 10.95
CA CYS A 47 0.46 8.52 10.69
C CYS A 47 1.51 8.43 11.79
N GLY A 48 1.44 7.40 12.61
CA GLY A 48 2.38 7.20 13.70
C GLY A 48 1.67 6.83 15.00
N VAL A 49 2.03 5.69 15.56
CA VAL A 49 1.55 5.26 16.88
C VAL A 49 2.73 4.83 17.74
N GLU A 50 2.84 5.41 18.94
CA GLU A 50 3.80 4.96 19.93
C GLU A 50 3.25 3.72 20.65
N ARG A 51 4.04 2.64 20.69
CA ARG A 51 3.72 1.42 21.40
C ARG A 51 4.89 0.98 22.25
N ILE A 52 4.58 0.48 23.45
CA ILE A 52 5.59 -0.12 24.32
C ILE A 52 5.68 -1.61 23.96
N ILE A 53 6.82 -2.02 23.40
CA ILE A 53 7.11 -3.42 23.09
C ILE A 53 8.33 -3.82 23.93
N ASN A 54 8.19 -4.85 24.76
CA ASN A 54 9.25 -5.30 25.68
C ASN A 54 9.81 -4.18 26.58
N GLY A 55 8.94 -3.30 27.07
CA GLY A 55 9.31 -2.18 27.93
C GLY A 55 10.04 -1.02 27.23
N ARG A 56 10.13 -1.05 25.89
CA ARG A 56 10.73 0.03 25.09
C ARG A 56 9.66 0.73 24.26
N PRO A 57 9.65 2.09 24.22
CA PRO A 57 8.80 2.82 23.31
C PRO A 57 9.31 2.62 21.87
N ILE A 58 8.43 2.21 20.98
CA ILE A 58 8.68 2.05 19.55
C ILE A 58 7.65 2.88 18.81
N GLN A 59 8.11 3.70 17.87
CA GLN A 59 7.24 4.44 16.97
C GLN A 59 6.95 3.58 15.73
N LEU A 60 5.68 3.26 15.53
CA LEU A 60 5.22 2.50 14.37
C LEU A 60 4.62 3.46 13.35
N SER A 61 5.10 3.42 12.11
CA SER A 61 4.53 4.16 10.98
C SER A 61 3.26 3.47 10.46
N VAL A 62 2.23 3.46 11.29
CA VAL A 62 0.90 2.93 10.98
C VAL A 62 -0.16 3.98 11.30
N CYS A 63 -1.29 3.93 10.61
CA CYS A 63 -2.39 4.86 10.89
C CYS A 63 -2.86 4.74 12.34
N ALA A 64 -3.20 5.86 12.97
CA ALA A 64 -3.88 5.87 14.26
C ALA A 64 -5.39 5.73 14.05
N PHE A 65 -6.07 4.96 14.90
CA PHE A 65 -7.54 4.78 14.93
C PHE A 65 -8.07 5.34 16.25
#